data_AF-A0AA43BKP4-F1
#
_entry.id   AF-A0AA43BKP4-F1
#
_cell.length_a   1.000
_cell.length_b   1.000
_cell.length_c   1.000
_cell.angle_alpha   90.00
_cell.angle_beta   90.00
_cell.angle_gamma   90.00
#
_symmetry.space_group_name_H-M   'P 1'
#
loop_
_entity.id
_entity.type
_entity.pdbx_description
1 polymer ?
#
loop_
_entity_poly.entity_id
_entity_poly.type
_entity_poly.pdbx_seq_one_letter_code
_entity_poly.pdbx_strand_id
1 'polypeptide(L)'
;MKKILMLGLMVAAISGCSTAQKNETEKPTLGMANPASTYCVEQGGKLEIRKEANGEVGYCHLPNGQVIEEWALFRASQSKCVAEQATALIGQSNLTEAQIKQKTSAKMVRLVQPGQPVTMDYREDRVTVTVDPKTNKVVQASCG
;
A
#
# COMPACT_ATOMS: atom_id res chain seq x y z
N MET A 1 -34.07 72.02 -14.47
CA MET A 1 -33.98 70.97 -15.50
C MET A 1 -33.62 71.59 -16.85
N LYS A 2 -32.36 71.52 -17.27
CA LYS A 2 -31.93 71.61 -18.68
C LYS A 2 -30.48 71.10 -18.73
N LYS A 3 -30.27 70.00 -19.45
CA LYS A 3 -28.97 69.38 -19.72
C LYS A 3 -28.33 70.11 -20.89
N ILE A 4 -26.99 70.20 -20.97
CA ILE A 4 -26.18 69.74 -22.12
C ILE A 4 -24.71 70.23 -22.08
N LEU A 5 -23.83 69.24 -22.25
CA LEU A 5 -22.49 69.21 -22.85
C LEU A 5 -21.39 70.16 -22.33
N MET A 6 -20.43 69.56 -21.61
CA MET A 6 -19.01 69.92 -21.71
C MET A 6 -18.26 68.73 -22.31
N LEU A 7 -17.63 68.99 -23.45
CA LEU A 7 -16.83 68.06 -24.25
C LEU A 7 -15.35 68.36 -24.00
N GLY A 8 -14.59 67.33 -23.59
CA GLY A 8 -13.15 67.21 -23.85
C GLY A 8 -12.18 67.66 -22.75
N LEU A 9 -11.46 66.72 -22.14
CA LEU A 9 -10.08 66.45 -22.54
C LEU A 9 -9.61 65.10 -21.97
N MET A 10 -9.02 64.33 -22.87
CA MET A 10 -8.52 62.97 -22.75
C MET A 10 -7.21 62.94 -21.95
N VAL A 11 -7.11 62.16 -20.88
CA VAL A 11 -5.86 61.54 -20.42
C VAL A 11 -6.15 60.12 -19.97
N ALA A 12 -5.75 59.17 -20.81
CA ALA A 12 -5.68 57.76 -20.47
C ALA A 12 -4.43 57.52 -19.62
N ALA A 13 -4.61 57.09 -18.37
CA ALA A 13 -3.55 56.50 -17.56
C ALA A 13 -3.87 55.03 -17.33
N ILE A 14 -3.32 54.18 -18.19
CA ILE A 14 -3.35 52.73 -18.08
C ILE A 14 -2.25 52.36 -17.08
N SER A 15 -2.59 52.12 -15.82
CA SER A 15 -1.68 51.43 -14.87
C SER A 15 -2.11 49.99 -14.76
N GLY A 16 -1.47 49.14 -15.56
CA GLY A 16 -1.58 47.69 -15.52
C GLY A 16 -0.44 47.06 -14.72
N CYS A 17 -0.77 45.91 -14.12
CA CYS A 17 0.09 44.91 -13.49
C CYS A 17 0.71 45.27 -12.13
N SER A 18 -0.03 44.96 -11.06
CA SER A 18 0.61 44.34 -9.90
C SER A 18 0.26 42.86 -9.91
N THR A 19 1.27 42.06 -10.25
CA THR A 19 1.27 40.60 -10.18
C THR A 19 0.84 40.13 -8.80
N ALA A 20 -0.03 39.12 -8.80
CA ALA A 20 -0.58 38.43 -7.65
C ALA A 20 0.46 38.20 -6.53
N GLN A 21 0.09 38.61 -5.32
CA GLN A 21 0.75 38.19 -4.09
C GLN A 21 0.46 36.70 -3.86
N LYS A 22 1.19 35.81 -4.55
CA LYS A 22 1.41 34.45 -4.07
C LYS A 22 2.42 34.51 -2.94
N ASN A 23 1.91 34.63 -1.73
CA ASN A 23 2.62 34.14 -0.55
C ASN A 23 1.59 33.49 0.36
N GLU A 24 0.91 32.48 -0.19
CA GLU A 24 0.46 31.38 0.64
C GLU A 24 1.72 30.60 1.03
N THR A 25 2.27 30.93 2.19
CA THR A 25 2.99 29.93 2.98
C THR A 25 1.93 28.96 3.49
N GLU A 26 1.30 28.22 2.58
CA GLU A 26 0.62 26.98 2.93
C GLU A 26 1.76 26.09 3.43
N LYS A 27 1.92 26.02 4.77
CA LYS A 27 2.68 24.93 5.39
C LYS A 27 2.24 23.68 4.64
N PRO A 28 3.16 22.89 4.06
CA PRO A 28 2.78 21.63 3.45
C PRO A 28 1.90 20.94 4.47
N THR A 29 0.64 20.73 4.11
CA THR A 29 -0.22 19.85 4.89
C THR A 29 0.53 18.54 4.86
N LEU A 30 1.23 18.23 5.96
CA LEU A 30 1.97 16.99 6.10
C LEU A 30 0.91 15.92 5.94
N GLY A 31 0.88 15.33 4.75
CA GLY A 31 -0.11 14.33 4.39
C GLY A 31 0.00 13.12 5.30
N MET A 32 -0.87 12.14 5.07
CA MET A 32 -0.74 10.85 5.74
C MET A 32 0.71 10.33 5.62
N ALA A 33 1.25 9.81 6.73
CA ALA A 33 2.60 9.25 6.74
C ALA A 33 2.72 8.14 5.69
N ASN A 34 3.83 8.13 4.96
CA ASN A 34 4.12 7.05 4.02
C ASN A 34 4.40 5.76 4.83
N PRO A 35 3.61 4.68 4.62
CA PRO A 35 3.76 3.45 5.40
C PRO A 35 5.14 2.79 5.24
N ALA A 36 5.77 2.90 4.06
CA ALA A 36 7.10 2.35 3.83
C ALA A 36 8.17 3.14 4.62
N SER A 37 8.06 4.47 4.62
CA SER A 37 8.93 5.35 5.41
C SER A 37 8.76 5.11 6.91
N THR A 38 7.52 4.98 7.40
CA THR A 38 7.23 4.65 8.80
C THR A 38 7.82 3.29 9.17
N TYR A 39 7.62 2.27 8.34
CA TYR A 39 8.17 0.94 8.58
C TYR A 39 9.70 0.96 8.65
N CYS A 40 10.38 1.72 7.79
CA CYS A 40 11.84 1.89 7.86
C CYS A 40 12.28 2.40 9.24
N VAL A 41 11.62 3.43 9.76
CA VAL A 41 11.92 4.01 11.08
C VAL A 41 11.60 3.02 12.21
N GLU A 42 10.50 2.28 12.11
CA GLU A 42 10.14 1.21 13.07
C GLU A 42 11.17 0.08 13.11
N GLN A 43 11.84 -0.24 11.99
CA GLN A 43 12.96 -1.18 11.95
C GLN A 43 14.27 -0.59 12.51
N GLY A 44 14.23 0.62 13.08
CA GLY A 44 15.41 1.34 13.58
C GLY A 44 16.28 1.93 12.47
N GLY A 45 15.77 1.98 11.23
CA GLY A 45 16.49 2.51 10.09
C GLY A 45 16.43 4.03 9.97
N LYS A 46 17.26 4.58 9.09
CA LYS A 46 17.22 6.00 8.68
C LYS A 46 16.76 6.10 7.23
N LEU A 47 15.78 6.95 6.98
CA LEU A 47 15.28 7.23 5.64
C LEU A 47 16.20 8.22 4.91
N GLU A 48 16.52 7.91 3.66
CA GLU A 48 17.20 8.79 2.70
C GLU A 48 16.35 8.91 1.44
N ILE A 49 16.00 10.12 1.01
CA ILE A 49 15.33 10.34 -0.28
C ILE A 49 16.37 10.67 -1.33
N ARG A 50 16.38 9.93 -2.44
CA ARG A 50 17.28 10.14 -3.58
C ARG A 50 16.49 10.56 -4.80
N LYS A 51 17.04 11.49 -5.58
CA LYS A 51 16.53 11.82 -6.91
C LYS A 51 17.10 10.84 -7.93
N GLU A 52 16.23 10.11 -8.60
CA GLU A 52 16.55 9.18 -9.68
C GLU A 52 15.90 9.63 -10.99
N ALA A 53 16.22 8.93 -12.08
CA ALA A 53 15.67 9.22 -13.41
C ALA A 53 14.14 9.21 -13.44
N ASN A 54 13.51 8.38 -12.60
CA ASN A 54 12.06 8.18 -12.55
C ASN A 54 11.36 8.96 -11.43
N GLY A 55 12.06 9.87 -10.74
CA GLY A 55 11.52 10.66 -9.63
C GLY A 55 12.29 10.45 -8.33
N GLU A 56 11.64 10.73 -7.21
CA GLU A 56 12.24 10.54 -5.88
C GLU A 56 11.99 9.12 -5.36
N VAL A 57 13.04 8.49 -4.85
CA VAL A 57 13.01 7.12 -4.30
C VAL A 57 13.51 7.16 -2.86
N GLY A 58 12.76 6.52 -1.96
CA GLY A 58 13.14 6.36 -0.56
C GLY A 58 14.01 5.13 -0.32
N TYR A 59 15.13 5.30 0.35
CA TYR A 59 16.02 4.22 0.78
C TYR A 59 16.09 4.17 2.30
N CYS A 60 15.98 2.96 2.84
CA CYS A 60 16.14 2.68 4.25
C CYS A 60 17.56 2.19 4.54
N HIS A 61 18.26 2.90 5.42
CA HIS A 61 19.55 2.49 5.99
C HIS A 61 19.31 1.74 7.29
N LEU A 62 19.43 0.42 7.27
CA LEU A 62 19.16 -0.45 8.41
C LEU A 62 20.37 -0.51 9.37
N PRO A 63 20.16 -0.79 10.67
CA PRO A 63 21.24 -0.90 11.67
C PRO A 63 22.30 -1.97 11.37
N ASN A 64 21.94 -2.98 10.58
CA ASN A 64 22.87 -4.03 10.13
C ASN A 64 23.77 -3.59 8.96
N GLY A 65 23.69 -2.33 8.53
CA GLY A 65 24.45 -1.77 7.41
C GLY A 65 23.82 -1.99 6.03
N GLN A 66 22.69 -2.69 5.94
CA GLN A 66 21.97 -2.88 4.68
C GLN A 66 21.28 -1.58 4.25
N VAL A 67 21.39 -1.23 2.97
CA VAL A 67 20.61 -0.17 2.34
C VAL A 67 19.63 -0.81 1.37
N ILE A 68 18.34 -0.59 1.56
CA ILE A 68 17.27 -1.20 0.77
C ILE A 68 16.19 -0.16 0.47
N GLU A 69 15.61 -0.21 -0.72
CA GLU A 69 14.48 0.65 -1.09
C GLU A 69 13.29 0.45 -0.12
N GLU A 70 12.66 1.54 0.34
CA GLU A 70 11.71 1.50 1.46
C GLU A 70 10.47 0.64 1.17
N TRP A 71 9.95 0.65 -0.05
CA TRP A 71 8.80 -0.15 -0.45
C TRP A 71 9.15 -1.62 -0.62
N ALA A 72 10.35 -1.94 -1.10
CA ALA A 72 10.86 -3.30 -1.15
C ALA A 72 10.97 -3.89 0.26
N LEU A 73 11.52 -3.13 1.20
CA LEU A 73 11.57 -3.50 2.62
C LEU A 73 10.16 -3.72 3.19
N PHE A 74 9.24 -2.79 2.97
CA PHE A 74 7.86 -2.88 3.46
C PHE A 74 7.06 -4.04 2.87
N ARG A 75 7.27 -4.38 1.58
CA ARG A 75 6.62 -5.54 0.95
C ARG A 75 7.21 -6.86 1.44
N ALA A 76 8.53 -6.91 1.68
CA ALA A 76 9.21 -8.10 2.16
C ALA A 76 8.76 -8.50 3.57
N SER A 77 8.29 -7.54 4.39
CA SER A 77 7.77 -7.81 5.73
C SER A 77 6.34 -8.35 5.75
N GLN A 78 5.64 -8.32 4.63
CA GLN A 78 4.27 -8.82 4.57
C GLN A 78 4.25 -10.34 4.64
N SER A 79 3.45 -10.90 5.55
CA SER A 79 3.24 -12.35 5.64
C SER A 79 2.66 -12.89 4.33
N LYS A 80 3.36 -13.85 3.74
CA LYS A 80 2.94 -14.60 2.56
C LYS A 80 2.69 -16.05 2.94
N CYS A 81 1.74 -16.68 2.26
CA CYS A 81 1.52 -18.10 2.43
C CYS A 81 2.75 -18.89 1.95
N VAL A 82 3.24 -19.82 2.78
CA VAL A 82 4.36 -20.70 2.45
C VAL A 82 3.83 -22.00 1.84
N ALA A 83 4.12 -22.22 0.55
CA ALA A 83 3.55 -23.31 -0.24
C ALA A 83 3.84 -24.71 0.31
N GLU A 84 5.07 -24.92 0.79
CA GLU A 84 5.48 -26.19 1.42
C GLU A 84 4.66 -26.47 2.69
N GLN A 85 4.52 -25.45 3.54
CA GLN A 85 3.74 -25.55 4.78
C GLN A 85 2.25 -25.77 4.50
N ALA A 86 1.71 -25.15 3.45
CA ALA A 86 0.33 -25.40 3.01
C ALA A 86 0.15 -26.85 2.59
N THR A 87 1.07 -27.39 1.77
CA THR A 87 1.02 -28.79 1.31
C THR A 87 1.13 -29.77 2.47
N ALA A 88 1.93 -29.45 3.51
CA ALA A 88 2.05 -30.25 4.72
C ALA A 88 0.74 -30.40 5.52
N LEU A 89 -0.29 -29.59 5.23
CA LEU A 89 -1.62 -29.74 5.85
C LEU A 89 -2.38 -30.96 5.34
N ILE A 90 -2.05 -31.49 4.15
CA ILE A 90 -2.77 -32.61 3.53
C ILE A 90 -2.74 -33.84 4.44
N GLY A 91 -3.91 -34.43 4.68
CA GLY A 91 -4.09 -35.58 5.56
C GLY A 91 -4.33 -35.23 7.04
N GLN A 92 -4.08 -33.98 7.46
CA GLN A 92 -4.42 -33.52 8.81
C GLN A 92 -5.94 -33.32 8.94
N SER A 93 -6.46 -33.47 10.16
CA SER A 93 -7.88 -33.31 10.48
C SER A 93 -8.09 -32.36 11.65
N ASN A 94 -9.30 -31.80 11.75
CA ASN A 94 -9.74 -30.96 12.87
C ASN A 94 -8.85 -29.71 13.09
N LEU A 95 -8.30 -29.15 12.00
CA LEU A 95 -7.54 -27.91 12.05
C LEU A 95 -8.47 -26.70 12.17
N THR A 96 -8.16 -25.79 13.07
CA THR A 96 -8.84 -24.49 13.14
C THR A 96 -8.22 -23.51 12.14
N GLU A 97 -8.98 -22.48 11.77
CA GLU A 97 -8.48 -21.42 10.89
C GLU A 97 -7.21 -20.76 11.44
N ALA A 98 -7.15 -20.53 12.75
CA ALA A 98 -5.98 -19.96 13.42
C ALA A 98 -4.75 -20.87 13.29
N GLN A 99 -4.91 -22.19 13.47
CA GLN A 99 -3.83 -23.16 13.27
C GLN A 99 -3.36 -23.19 11.82
N ILE A 100 -4.27 -23.10 10.85
CA ILE A 100 -3.94 -23.06 9.42
C ILE A 100 -3.13 -21.80 9.12
N LYS A 101 -3.58 -20.62 9.56
CA LYS A 101 -2.83 -19.35 9.38
C LYS A 101 -1.44 -19.44 9.98
N GLN A 102 -1.34 -19.89 11.23
CA GLN A 102 -0.07 -20.01 11.93
C GLN A 102 0.88 -20.97 11.23
N LYS A 103 0.39 -22.14 10.81
CA LYS A 103 1.21 -23.16 10.16
C LYS A 103 1.69 -22.75 8.78
N THR A 104 0.96 -21.90 8.06
CA THR A 104 1.22 -21.55 6.66
C THR A 104 1.75 -20.14 6.46
N SER A 105 1.83 -19.34 7.53
CA SER A 105 2.14 -17.90 7.48
C SER A 105 1.16 -17.07 6.63
N ALA A 106 0.00 -17.62 6.26
CA ALA A 106 -1.03 -16.93 5.50
C ALA A 106 -1.82 -15.94 6.38
N LYS A 107 -2.27 -14.82 5.81
CA LYS A 107 -3.16 -13.86 6.49
C LYS A 107 -4.61 -14.32 6.48
N MET A 108 -5.00 -15.07 5.45
CA MET A 108 -6.38 -15.55 5.30
C MET A 108 -6.42 -17.00 4.87
N VAL A 109 -7.53 -17.65 5.22
CA VAL A 109 -7.82 -19.04 4.86
C VAL A 109 -9.11 -19.05 4.07
N ARG A 110 -9.10 -19.76 2.94
CA ARG A 110 -10.30 -20.09 2.18
C ARG A 110 -10.57 -21.57 2.33
N LEU A 111 -11.57 -21.91 3.14
CA LEU A 111 -12.02 -23.29 3.30
C LEU A 111 -12.99 -23.64 2.17
N VAL A 112 -12.75 -24.77 1.51
CA VAL A 112 -13.57 -25.25 0.38
C VAL A 112 -13.88 -26.74 0.54
N GLN A 113 -14.96 -27.20 -0.06
CA GLN A 113 -15.27 -28.64 -0.18
C GLN A 113 -14.82 -29.19 -1.55
N PRO A 114 -14.58 -30.51 -1.67
CA PRO A 114 -14.32 -31.12 -2.96
C PRO A 114 -15.43 -30.81 -3.98
N GLY A 115 -15.07 -30.24 -5.12
CA GLY A 115 -16.01 -29.87 -6.19
C GLY A 115 -16.76 -28.56 -5.95
N GLN A 116 -16.51 -27.84 -4.84
CA GLN A 116 -17.11 -26.53 -4.62
C GLN A 116 -16.58 -25.53 -5.66
N PRO A 117 -17.46 -24.86 -6.43
CA PRO A 117 -17.03 -23.87 -7.40
C PRO A 117 -16.44 -22.66 -6.68
N VAL A 118 -15.32 -22.16 -7.21
CA VAL A 118 -14.61 -21.01 -6.66
C VAL A 118 -14.07 -20.11 -7.76
N THR A 119 -13.91 -18.83 -7.45
CA THR A 119 -13.24 -17.87 -8.32
C THR A 119 -11.72 -18.13 -8.34
N MET A 120 -11.09 -17.83 -9.48
CA MET A 120 -9.65 -17.95 -9.70
C MET A 120 -8.91 -16.63 -9.44
N ASP A 121 -9.26 -15.92 -8.37
CA ASP A 121 -8.55 -14.72 -7.93
C ASP A 121 -7.28 -15.12 -7.18
N TYR A 122 -6.11 -14.60 -7.60
CA TYR A 122 -4.84 -14.91 -6.96
C TYR A 122 -4.53 -13.97 -5.79
N ARG A 123 -4.16 -14.54 -4.64
CA ARG A 123 -3.76 -13.81 -3.43
C ARG A 123 -2.56 -14.46 -2.74
N GLU A 124 -1.42 -13.78 -2.75
CA GLU A 124 -0.16 -14.25 -2.12
C GLU A 124 -0.30 -14.47 -0.59
N ASP A 125 -1.23 -13.77 0.04
CA ASP A 125 -1.50 -13.81 1.47
C ASP A 125 -2.58 -14.83 1.88
N ARG A 126 -3.08 -15.62 0.93
CA ARG A 126 -4.15 -16.61 1.15
C ARG A 126 -3.64 -18.04 1.04
N VAL A 127 -4.14 -18.89 1.93
CA VAL A 127 -4.13 -20.34 1.75
C VAL A 127 -5.54 -20.83 1.46
N THR A 128 -5.69 -21.65 0.42
CA THR A 128 -6.93 -22.35 0.12
C THR A 128 -6.80 -23.79 0.60
N VAL A 129 -7.74 -24.24 1.43
CA VAL A 129 -7.71 -25.57 2.05
C VAL A 129 -9.02 -26.29 1.74
N THR A 130 -8.91 -27.41 1.04
CA THR A 130 -10.05 -28.29 0.71
C THR A 130 -10.21 -29.32 1.81
N VAL A 131 -11.37 -29.34 2.47
CA VAL A 131 -11.70 -30.26 3.57
C VAL A 131 -12.82 -31.20 3.12
N ASP A 132 -12.59 -32.51 3.26
CA ASP A 132 -13.63 -33.52 3.06
C ASP A 132 -14.68 -33.43 4.18
N PRO A 133 -15.95 -33.17 3.88
CA PRO A 133 -17.00 -33.00 4.89
C PRO A 133 -17.32 -34.29 5.66
N LYS A 134 -16.98 -35.49 5.12
CA LYS A 134 -17.25 -36.77 5.79
C LYS A 134 -16.17 -37.13 6.80
N THR A 135 -14.90 -36.85 6.44
CA THR A 135 -13.74 -37.26 7.24
C THR A 135 -13.12 -36.12 8.05
N ASN A 136 -13.52 -34.87 7.77
CA ASN A 136 -12.92 -33.64 8.29
C ASN A 136 -11.40 -33.58 8.07
N LYS A 137 -10.92 -34.21 7.00
CA LYS A 137 -9.51 -34.24 6.59
C LYS A 137 -9.26 -33.25 5.48
N VAL A 138 -8.10 -32.61 5.53
CA VAL A 138 -7.59 -31.80 4.42
C VAL A 138 -7.19 -32.74 3.28
N VAL A 139 -7.82 -32.57 2.12
CA VAL A 139 -7.52 -33.36 0.91
C VAL A 139 -6.61 -32.59 -0.06
N GLN A 140 -6.61 -31.26 0.02
CA GLN A 140 -5.76 -30.39 -0.77
C GLN A 140 -5.53 -29.09 -0.01
N ALA A 141 -4.33 -28.51 -0.14
CA ALA A 141 -4.06 -27.17 0.35
C ALA A 141 -3.01 -26.49 -0.53
N SER A 142 -3.26 -25.25 -0.91
CA SER A 142 -2.37 -24.47 -1.78
C SER A 142 -2.44 -22.98 -1.48
N CYS A 143 -1.30 -22.30 -1.61
CA CYS A 143 -1.25 -20.85 -1.54
C CYS A 143 -1.77 -20.23 -2.83
N GLY A 144 -2.49 -19.11 -2.72
CA GLY A 144 -3.08 -18.39 -3.84
C GLY A 144 -4.54 -18.06 -3.65
#